data_AF-A0A952W5W9-F1
#
_entry.id   AF-A0A952W5W9-F1
#
_cell.length_a   1.000
_cell.length_b   1.000
_cell.length_c   1.000
_cell.angle_alpha   90.00
_cell.angle_beta   90.00
_cell.angle_gamma   90.00
#
_symmetry.space_group_name_H-M   'P 1'
#
loop_
_entity.id
_entity.type
_entity.pdbx_description
1 polymer ?
#
loop_
_entity_poly.entity_id
_entity_poly.type
_entity_poly.pdbx_seq_one_letter_code
_entity_poly.pdbx_strand_id
1 'polypeptide(L)'
;MDHLDLLLERASNEEYRLLAFRLPPESVLAPGSVFLCTPAESHRALYLDYEGALSRERGEVRRVAEGACCVNCEEPDRVKAHLWPSGAAQGMCIEIRKSAGAAWSLQCENAE
;
A
#
# COMPACT_ATOMS: atom_id res chain seq x y z
N MET A 1 -12.91 -8.86 10.19
CA MET A 1 -12.57 -7.47 10.54
C MET A 1 -12.04 -6.85 9.27
N ASP A 2 -12.72 -5.82 8.81
CA ASP A 2 -12.45 -5.23 7.50
C ASP A 2 -11.15 -4.43 7.58
N HIS A 3 -10.37 -4.46 6.51
CA HIS A 3 -9.12 -3.73 6.38
C HIS A 3 -8.90 -3.39 4.91
N LEU A 4 -8.00 -2.45 4.66
CA LEU A 4 -7.51 -2.16 3.32
C LEU A 4 -6.09 -2.71 3.20
N ASP A 5 -5.78 -3.35 2.09
CA ASP A 5 -4.42 -3.71 1.75
C ASP A 5 -3.88 -2.73 0.70
N LEU A 6 -2.81 -2.04 1.05
CA LEU A 6 -2.03 -1.24 0.11
C LEU A 6 -0.96 -2.12 -0.51
N LEU A 7 -1.04 -2.29 -1.84
CA LEU A 7 -0.06 -3.04 -2.62
C LEU A 7 0.78 -2.06 -3.45
N LEU A 8 2.10 -2.09 -3.28
CA LEU A 8 3.05 -1.28 -4.04
C LEU A 8 3.97 -2.18 -4.84
N GLU A 9 4.01 -1.96 -6.14
CA GLU A 9 4.84 -2.74 -7.03
C GLU A 9 6.29 -2.23 -7.06
N ARG A 10 7.23 -3.14 -6.78
CA ARG A 10 8.66 -2.92 -6.96
C ARG A 10 9.03 -2.96 -8.45
N ALA A 11 10.09 -2.25 -8.81
CA ALA A 11 10.66 -2.34 -10.16
C ALA A 11 11.38 -3.67 -10.45
N SER A 12 11.53 -4.58 -9.46
CA SER A 12 12.20 -5.86 -9.65
C SER A 12 11.35 -6.86 -10.45
N ASN A 13 12.01 -7.76 -11.19
CA ASN A 13 11.37 -8.85 -11.93
C ASN A 13 11.15 -10.11 -11.06
N GLU A 14 11.01 -9.95 -9.75
CA GLU A 14 10.84 -11.06 -8.82
C GLU A 14 9.39 -11.55 -8.77
N GLU A 15 9.21 -12.82 -8.39
CA GLU A 15 7.89 -13.43 -8.26
C GLU A 15 7.01 -12.75 -7.19
N TYR A 16 7.62 -12.20 -6.13
CA TYR A 16 6.95 -11.51 -5.02
C TYR A 16 7.27 -10.00 -5.02
N ARG A 17 6.97 -9.33 -6.13
CA ARG A 17 7.31 -7.91 -6.31
C ARG A 17 6.38 -6.92 -5.61
N LEU A 18 5.31 -7.36 -4.97
CA LEU A 18 4.38 -6.45 -4.29
C LEU A 18 4.73 -6.30 -2.80
N LEU A 19 5.15 -5.11 -2.41
CA LEU A 19 5.12 -4.68 -1.01
C LEU A 19 3.67 -4.58 -0.57
N ALA A 20 3.35 -5.07 0.63
CA ALA A 20 1.99 -5.08 1.14
C ALA A 20 1.94 -4.50 2.54
N PHE A 21 0.98 -3.60 2.76
CA PHE A 21 0.72 -2.99 4.05
C PHE A 21 -0.77 -3.00 4.34
N ARG A 22 -1.14 -3.55 5.50
CA ARG A 22 -2.50 -3.51 6.00
C ARG A 22 -2.78 -2.17 6.67
N LEU A 23 -3.86 -1.54 6.26
CA LEU A 23 -4.37 -0.27 6.76
C LEU A 23 -5.74 -0.45 7.44
N PRO A 24 -6.09 0.43 8.39
CA PRO A 24 -7.45 0.56 8.88
C PRO A 24 -8.46 0.79 7.74
N PRO A 25 -9.69 0.27 7.83
CA PRO A 25 -10.71 0.42 6.79
C PRO A 25 -11.12 1.86 6.52
N GLU A 26 -10.95 2.75 7.50
CA GLU A 26 -11.23 4.19 7.41
C GLU A 26 -10.09 5.02 6.80
N SER A 27 -8.96 4.40 6.46
CA SER A 27 -7.81 5.11 5.91
C SER A 27 -8.12 5.71 4.54
N VAL A 28 -8.03 7.05 4.46
CA VAL A 28 -8.09 7.80 3.22
C VAL A 28 -6.71 8.38 2.92
N LEU A 29 -6.14 8.01 1.77
CA LEU A 29 -4.84 8.55 1.36
C LEU A 29 -5.03 9.98 0.84
N ALA A 30 -4.78 10.96 1.70
CA ALA A 30 -4.83 12.39 1.35
C ALA A 30 -3.64 13.13 1.98
N PRO A 31 -3.12 14.20 1.35
CA PRO A 31 -2.01 14.98 1.89
C PRO A 31 -2.22 15.39 3.35
N GLY A 32 -1.21 15.18 4.19
CA GLY A 32 -1.25 15.44 5.64
C GLY A 32 -1.86 14.31 6.48
N SER A 33 -2.39 13.26 5.87
CA SER A 33 -2.93 12.10 6.60
C SER A 33 -1.81 11.25 7.17
N VAL A 34 -2.04 10.73 8.38
CA VAL A 34 -1.16 9.78 9.05
C VAL A 34 -2.01 8.70 9.71
N PHE A 35 -1.66 7.44 9.52
CA PHE A 35 -2.33 6.32 10.19
C PHE A 35 -1.35 5.16 10.45
N LEU A 36 -1.71 4.33 11.43
CA LEU A 36 -0.98 3.11 11.71
C LEU A 36 -1.19 2.10 10.58
N CYS A 37 -0.16 1.31 10.30
CA CYS A 37 -0.24 0.21 9.35
C CYS A 37 0.54 -0.99 9.87
N THR A 38 0.44 -2.11 9.18
CA THR A 38 1.23 -3.31 9.49
C THR A 38 1.78 -3.89 8.19
N PRO A 39 3.08 -4.19 8.10
CA PRO A 39 3.62 -4.89 6.94
C PRO A 39 2.98 -6.27 6.83
N ALA A 40 2.60 -6.65 5.62
CA ALA A 40 2.10 -7.97 5.28
C ALA A 40 3.12 -8.72 4.42
N GLU A 41 2.90 -10.01 4.21
CA GLU A 41 3.74 -10.80 3.32
C GLU A 41 3.72 -10.22 1.91
N SER A 42 4.86 -10.23 1.23
CA SER A 42 4.92 -9.77 -0.15
C SER A 42 4.06 -10.66 -1.03
N HIS A 43 3.30 -10.06 -1.95
CA HIS A 43 2.40 -10.78 -2.82
C HIS A 43 2.95 -10.90 -4.24
N ARG A 44 2.42 -11.88 -4.99
CA ARG A 44 2.70 -12.04 -6.42
C ARG A 44 1.97 -10.94 -7.20
N ALA A 45 2.55 -10.47 -8.30
CA ALA A 45 1.94 -9.44 -9.14
C ALA A 45 0.49 -9.74 -9.56
N LEU A 46 0.15 -11.01 -9.77
CA LEU A 46 -1.21 -11.48 -10.10
C LEU A 46 -2.29 -11.02 -9.10
N TYR A 47 -1.92 -10.72 -7.86
CA TYR A 47 -2.87 -10.23 -6.85
C TYR A 47 -3.41 -8.82 -7.13
N LEU A 48 -2.74 -8.01 -7.96
CA LEU A 48 -3.25 -6.67 -8.33
C LEU A 48 -4.60 -6.77 -9.07
N ASP A 49 -4.74 -7.80 -9.89
CA ASP A 49 -5.93 -8.01 -10.74
C ASP A 49 -7.01 -8.86 -10.07
N TYR A 50 -6.74 -9.42 -8.88
CA TYR A 50 -7.67 -10.33 -8.21
C TYR A 50 -8.79 -9.57 -7.51
N GLU A 51 -10.03 -9.92 -7.84
CA GLU A 51 -11.23 -9.57 -7.09
C GLU A 51 -12.11 -10.81 -6.90
N GLY A 52 -12.84 -10.86 -5.79
CA GLY A 52 -13.83 -11.90 -5.52
C GLY A 52 -13.67 -12.60 -4.18
N ALA A 53 -14.43 -13.69 -4.01
CA ALA A 53 -14.55 -14.40 -2.75
C ALA A 53 -13.26 -15.13 -2.38
N LEU A 54 -12.80 -14.91 -1.15
CA LEU A 54 -11.75 -15.71 -0.54
C LEU A 54 -12.29 -17.11 -0.24
N SER A 55 -11.48 -18.13 -0.54
CA SER A 55 -11.84 -19.51 -0.25
C SER A 55 -12.18 -19.72 1.23
N ARG A 56 -13.10 -20.65 1.50
CA ARG A 56 -13.60 -21.01 2.85
C ARG A 56 -14.34 -19.88 3.58
N GLU A 57 -15.12 -19.08 2.84
CA GLU A 57 -15.98 -18.01 3.40
C GLU A 57 -15.20 -16.97 4.24
N ARG A 58 -13.93 -16.74 3.91
CA ARG A 58 -13.05 -15.84 4.67
C ARG A 58 -13.28 -14.36 4.38
N GLY A 59 -14.18 -14.04 3.45
CA GLY A 59 -14.52 -12.69 3.02
C GLY A 59 -14.43 -12.54 1.50
N GLU A 60 -14.41 -11.29 1.07
CA GLU A 60 -14.34 -10.88 -0.33
C GLU A 60 -13.22 -9.84 -0.48
N VAL A 61 -12.48 -9.93 -1.58
CA VAL A 61 -11.50 -8.92 -1.98
C VAL A 61 -12.12 -8.07 -3.07
N ARG A 62 -12.07 -6.75 -2.88
CA ARG A 62 -12.48 -5.77 -3.87
C ARG A 62 -11.39 -4.72 -4.03
N ARG A 63 -11.13 -4.28 -5.26
CA ARG A 63 -10.25 -3.15 -5.51
C ARG A 63 -10.96 -1.85 -5.13
N VAL A 64 -10.33 -1.09 -4.25
CA VAL A 64 -10.84 0.20 -3.77
C VAL A 64 -10.29 1.35 -4.60
N ALA A 65 -9.02 1.26 -4.99
CA ALA A 65 -8.34 2.20 -5.86
C ALA A 65 -7.21 1.50 -6.61
N GLU A 66 -6.79 2.08 -7.72
CA GLU A 66 -5.64 1.63 -8.52
C GLU A 66 -4.88 2.83 -9.09
N GLY A 67 -3.67 2.60 -9.56
CA GLY A 67 -2.85 3.65 -10.15
C GLY A 67 -1.43 3.17 -10.41
N ALA A 68 -0.61 4.06 -10.95
CA ALA A 68 0.82 3.82 -11.08
C ALA A 68 1.53 4.17 -9.77
N CYS A 69 2.67 3.55 -9.51
CA CYS A 69 3.55 3.96 -8.42
C CYS A 69 5.02 3.84 -8.83
N CYS A 70 5.88 4.53 -8.09
CA CYS A 70 7.32 4.38 -8.14
C CYS A 70 7.81 4.26 -6.70
N VAL A 71 8.43 3.13 -6.35
CA VAL A 71 9.06 2.95 -5.03
C VAL A 71 10.48 3.53 -5.10
N ASN A 72 10.69 4.66 -4.44
CA ASN A 72 11.96 5.39 -4.46
C ASN A 72 12.93 4.92 -3.37
N CYS A 73 12.42 4.31 -2.31
CA CYS A 73 13.21 3.83 -1.17
C CYS A 73 12.51 2.61 -0.55
N GLU A 74 13.28 1.55 -0.32
CA GLU A 74 12.89 0.36 0.42
C GLU A 74 14.04 -0.06 1.34
N GLU A 75 13.85 0.17 2.64
CA GLU A 75 14.76 -0.15 3.73
C GLU A 75 13.98 -0.97 4.78
N PRO A 76 14.67 -1.71 5.68
CA PRO A 76 14.01 -2.58 6.65
C PRO A 76 13.01 -1.90 7.59
N ASP A 77 13.11 -0.59 7.78
CA ASP A 77 12.29 0.24 8.65
C ASP A 77 11.62 1.42 7.91
N ARG A 78 11.72 1.46 6.57
CA ARG A 78 11.25 2.60 5.78
C ARG A 78 10.91 2.23 4.34
N VAL A 79 9.78 2.70 3.84
CA VAL A 79 9.43 2.67 2.41
C VAL A 79 8.98 4.07 2.00
N LYS A 80 9.47 4.58 0.87
CA LYS A 80 8.97 5.81 0.25
C LYS A 80 8.57 5.54 -1.19
N ALA A 81 7.37 6.00 -1.56
CA ALA A 81 6.85 5.82 -2.92
C ALA A 81 6.10 7.06 -3.38
N HIS A 82 6.17 7.32 -4.69
CA HIS A 82 5.29 8.24 -5.39
C HIS A 82 4.14 7.45 -5.99
N LEU A 83 2.92 7.94 -5.81
CA LEU A 83 1.68 7.34 -6.29
C LEU A 83 1.03 8.27 -7.31
N TRP A 84 0.49 7.70 -8.37
CA TRP A 84 -0.39 8.36 -9.33
C TRP A 84 -1.70 7.57 -9.40
N PRO A 85 -2.65 7.85 -8.50
CA PRO A 85 -3.96 7.20 -8.52
C PRO A 85 -4.66 7.44 -9.87
N SER A 86 -5.34 6.42 -10.38
CA SER A 86 -6.11 6.52 -11.61
C SER A 86 -7.18 7.60 -11.48
N GLY A 87 -7.22 8.53 -12.43
CA GLY A 87 -8.13 9.68 -12.42
C GLY A 87 -7.69 10.88 -11.56
N ALA A 88 -6.55 10.80 -10.87
CA ALA A 88 -5.98 11.95 -10.16
C ALA A 88 -5.21 12.88 -11.11
N ALA A 89 -5.37 14.20 -10.93
CA ALA A 89 -4.64 15.20 -11.71
C ALA A 89 -3.18 15.36 -11.27
N GLN A 90 -2.86 14.96 -10.03
CA GLN A 90 -1.53 15.10 -9.42
C GLN A 90 -1.18 13.82 -8.67
N GLY A 91 0.12 13.55 -8.56
CA GLY A 91 0.63 12.46 -7.75
C GLY A 91 0.65 12.79 -6.26
N MET A 92 0.98 11.79 -5.45
CA MET A 92 1.12 11.91 -4.00
C MET A 92 2.34 11.13 -3.54
N CYS A 93 3.06 11.68 -2.57
CA CYS A 93 4.13 10.98 -1.88
C CYS A 93 3.56 10.24 -0.68
N ILE A 94 3.96 8.99 -0.50
CA ILE A 94 3.75 8.27 0.75
C ILE A 94 5.07 7.88 1.36
N GLU A 95 5.09 7.87 2.67
CA GLU A 95 6.21 7.35 3.44
C GLU A 95 5.72 6.49 4.58
N ILE A 96 6.23 5.25 4.62
CA ILE A 96 5.91 4.26 5.63
C ILE A 96 7.16 4.09 6.47
N ARG A 97 7.07 4.29 7.78
CA ARG A 97 8.22 4.18 8.70
C ARG A 97 7.88 3.32 9.91
N LYS A 98 8.86 2.55 10.37
CA LYS A 98 8.81 1.87 11.66
C LYS A 98 9.31 2.81 12.74
N SER A 99 8.50 3.03 13.77
CA SER A 99 8.90 3.76 14.97
C SER A 99 9.69 2.86 15.94
N ALA A 100 10.39 3.47 16.91
CA ALA A 100 11.20 2.76 17.90
C ALA A 100 10.42 1.69 18.70
N GLY A 101 9.09 1.79 18.78
CA GLY A 101 8.20 0.80 19.41
C GLY A 101 7.72 -0.33 18.49
N ALA A 102 8.36 -0.54 17.34
CA ALA A 102 8.00 -1.50 16.29
C ALA A 102 6.64 -1.28 15.60
N ALA A 103 5.93 -0.20 15.92
CA ALA A 103 4.73 0.21 15.20
C ALA A 103 5.09 0.90 13.88
N TRP A 104 4.36 0.57 12.82
CA TRP A 104 4.52 1.19 11.50
C TRP A 104 3.45 2.27 11.28
N SER A 105 3.86 3.39 10.69
CA SER A 105 2.95 4.47 10.30
C SER A 105 3.16 4.83 8.84
N LEU A 106 2.05 5.10 8.14
CA LEU A 106 2.05 5.67 6.80
C LEU A 106 1.68 7.14 6.89
N GLN A 107 2.46 8.00 6.25
CA GLN A 107 2.22 9.43 6.10
C GLN A 107 2.07 9.77 4.62
N CYS A 108 1.11 10.64 4.30
CA CYS A 108 0.87 11.15 2.96
C CYS A 108 1.30 12.61 2.83
N GLU A 109 1.95 12.95 1.73
CA GLU A 109 2.41 14.30 1.39
C GLU A 109 2.10 14.61 -0.07
N ASN A 110 2.01 15.89 -0.43
CA ASN A 110 1.90 16.26 -1.85
C ASN A 110 3.14 15.79 -2.61
N ALA A 111 2.96 15.33 -3.85
CA ALA A 111 4.09 15.21 -4.75
C ALA A 111 4.49 16.63 -5.18
N GLU A 112 5.78 16.97 -5.00
CA GLU A 112 6.36 18.23 -5.48
C GLU A 112 6.34 18.34 -7.01
#